data_AF-A0A1H9P341-F1
#
_entry.id   AF-A0A1H9P341-F1
#
_cell.length_a   1.000
_cell.length_b   1.000
_cell.length_c   1.000
_cell.angle_alpha   90.00
_cell.angle_beta   90.00
_cell.angle_gamma   90.00
#
_symmetry.space_group_name_H-M   'P 1'
#
loop_
_entity.id
_entity.type
_entity.pdbx_description
1 polymer ?
#
loop_
_entity_poly.entity_id
_entity_poly.type
_entity_poly.pdbx_seq_one_letter_code
_entity_poly.pdbx_strand_id
1 'polypeptide(L)'
;MRERLARLSLRLGPPIGVGLVLGLIGPFGTFDLLPAVPRLAYWLAVISVNWLLADAVLRRLDEVAGERSPMPWLTVPLMGACFAAVPATGVVALANGLSGIGWPDEVVVLFGRVLLLLAAISLPVYTWEDMQERIAAMPESAPPKSASSVAQPEEMEARQAGTVGQSLFAARLSAPLGGQLLCLEMQDHYLKVHHSAGSEMILCRMEDAVRELGSLGQRVHRSWWVAADAVDGVERDGQRILLRLADDRRVPVGRSYRRELKAAGWL
;
A
#
# COMPACT_ATOMS: atom_id res chain seq x y z
N MET A 1 -21.17 -2.87 0.98
CA MET A 1 -21.37 -1.46 0.57
C MET A 1 -20.46 -0.47 1.33
N ARG A 2 -20.40 -0.52 2.67
CA ARG A 2 -19.56 0.35 3.50
C ARG A 2 -18.06 0.33 3.14
N GLU A 3 -17.51 -0.83 2.82
CA GLU A 3 -16.09 -0.96 2.45
C GLU A 3 -15.78 -0.39 1.06
N ARG A 4 -16.73 -0.47 0.11
CA ARG A 4 -16.58 0.22 -1.19
C ARG A 4 -16.59 1.73 -1.00
N LEU A 5 -17.45 2.25 -0.12
CA LEU A 5 -17.52 3.68 0.20
C LEU A 5 -16.26 4.16 0.94
N ALA A 6 -15.72 3.37 1.88
CA ALA A 6 -14.47 3.69 2.58
C ALA A 6 -13.25 3.66 1.65
N ARG A 7 -13.21 2.72 0.69
CA ARG A 7 -12.17 2.68 -0.34
C ARG A 7 -12.27 3.85 -1.32
N LEU A 8 -13.49 4.24 -1.69
CA LEU A 8 -13.74 5.40 -2.55
C LEU A 8 -13.39 6.71 -1.83
N SER A 9 -13.71 6.85 -0.55
CA SER A 9 -13.38 8.06 0.21
C SER A 9 -11.88 8.23 0.41
N LEU A 10 -11.14 7.14 0.66
CA LEU A 10 -9.68 7.20 0.76
C LEU A 10 -9.01 7.56 -0.58
N ARG A 11 -9.63 7.15 -1.70
CA ARG A 11 -9.13 7.44 -3.07
C ARG A 11 -9.45 8.85 -3.55
N LEU A 12 -10.61 9.37 -3.17
CA LEU A 12 -11.09 10.70 -3.61
C LEU A 12 -10.74 11.81 -2.62
N GLY A 13 -10.42 11.49 -1.36
CA GLY A 13 -10.07 12.48 -0.33
C GLY A 13 -8.88 13.37 -0.71
N PRO A 14 -7.72 12.80 -1.08
CA PRO A 14 -6.55 13.60 -1.48
C PRO A 14 -6.78 14.54 -2.68
N PRO A 15 -7.35 14.10 -3.83
CA PRO A 15 -7.58 15.02 -4.96
C PRO A 15 -8.62 16.09 -4.65
N ILE A 16 -9.63 15.81 -3.83
CA ILE A 16 -10.59 16.83 -3.37
C ILE A 16 -9.88 17.88 -2.52
N GLY A 17 -9.06 17.46 -1.55
CA GLY A 17 -8.31 18.37 -0.69
C GLY A 17 -7.36 19.27 -1.51
N VAL A 18 -6.58 18.68 -2.42
CA VAL A 18 -5.66 19.43 -3.30
C VAL A 18 -6.44 20.37 -4.23
N GLY A 19 -7.54 19.91 -4.84
CA GLY A 19 -8.38 20.73 -5.71
C GLY A 19 -9.00 21.93 -5.00
N LEU A 20 -9.43 21.78 -3.74
CA LEU A 20 -9.93 22.89 -2.92
C LEU A 20 -8.83 23.92 -2.64
N VAL A 21 -7.64 23.47 -2.22
CA VAL A 21 -6.52 24.37 -1.93
C VAL A 21 -6.11 25.14 -3.17
N LEU A 22 -5.97 24.48 -4.32
CA LEU A 22 -5.62 25.15 -5.58
C LEU A 22 -6.74 26.05 -6.08
N GLY A 23 -8.01 25.69 -5.87
CA GLY A 23 -9.14 26.56 -6.18
C GLY A 23 -9.18 27.83 -5.33
N LEU A 24 -8.75 27.77 -4.07
CA LEU A 24 -8.63 28.94 -3.20
C LEU A 24 -7.46 29.84 -3.63
N ILE A 25 -6.28 29.26 -3.82
CA ILE A 25 -5.05 29.99 -4.17
C ILE A 25 -5.10 30.53 -5.61
N GLY A 26 -5.77 29.82 -6.52
CA GLY A 26 -5.89 30.21 -7.94
C GLY A 26 -4.54 30.32 -8.66
N PRO A 27 -3.67 29.29 -8.66
CA PRO A 27 -2.36 29.37 -9.28
C PRO A 27 -2.47 29.54 -10.80
N PHE A 28 -1.34 29.86 -11.44
CA PHE A 28 -1.24 30.09 -12.90
C PHE A 28 -2.15 31.23 -13.42
N GLY A 29 -2.40 32.24 -12.59
CA GLY A 29 -3.24 33.39 -12.94
C GLY A 29 -4.74 33.11 -12.90
N THR A 30 -5.16 31.88 -12.56
CA THR A 30 -6.59 31.56 -12.44
C THR A 30 -7.28 32.38 -11.34
N PHE A 31 -6.53 32.91 -10.38
CA PHE A 31 -7.08 33.80 -9.36
C PHE A 31 -7.72 35.06 -9.96
N ASP A 32 -7.04 35.67 -10.93
CA ASP A 32 -7.45 36.92 -11.57
C ASP A 32 -8.41 36.68 -12.74
N LEU A 33 -8.29 35.51 -13.39
CA LEU A 33 -9.07 35.15 -14.58
C LEU A 33 -10.46 34.59 -14.26
N LEU A 34 -10.64 33.94 -13.11
CA LEU A 34 -11.87 33.26 -12.75
C LEU A 34 -12.43 33.74 -11.40
N PRO A 35 -13.76 34.01 -11.32
CA PRO A 35 -14.44 34.21 -10.04
C PRO A 35 -14.32 32.97 -9.15
N ALA A 36 -14.46 33.17 -7.84
CA ALA A 36 -14.17 32.15 -6.82
C ALA A 36 -14.87 30.80 -7.05
N VAL A 37 -16.17 30.82 -7.38
CA VAL A 37 -16.97 29.58 -7.56
C VAL A 37 -16.56 28.80 -8.82
N PRO A 38 -16.54 29.41 -10.04
CA PRO A 38 -15.99 28.77 -11.23
C PRO A 38 -14.55 28.26 -11.06
N ARG A 39 -13.71 29.02 -10.34
CA ARG A 39 -12.31 28.64 -10.07
C ARG A 39 -12.22 27.38 -9.22
N LEU A 40 -13.01 27.28 -8.15
CA LEU A 40 -13.08 26.07 -7.33
C LEU A 40 -13.57 24.87 -8.14
N ALA A 41 -14.62 25.04 -8.95
CA ALA A 41 -15.13 23.99 -9.80
C ALA A 41 -14.10 23.53 -10.84
N TYR A 42 -13.39 24.47 -11.47
CA TYR A 42 -12.30 24.20 -12.41
C TYR A 42 -11.20 23.35 -11.77
N TRP A 43 -10.68 23.78 -10.61
CA TRP A 43 -9.59 23.08 -9.95
C TRP A 43 -10.00 21.71 -9.40
N LEU A 44 -11.21 21.58 -8.85
CA LEU A 44 -11.76 20.29 -8.43
C LEU A 44 -11.90 19.32 -9.60
N ALA A 45 -12.43 19.77 -10.73
CA ALA A 45 -12.61 18.94 -11.92
C ALA A 45 -11.26 18.50 -12.51
N VAL A 46 -10.36 19.45 -12.75
CA VAL A 46 -9.04 19.19 -13.35
C VAL A 46 -8.23 18.23 -12.49
N ILE A 47 -8.16 18.46 -11.17
CA ILE A 47 -7.40 17.60 -10.26
C ILE A 47 -8.04 16.21 -10.16
N SER A 48 -9.37 16.12 -10.05
CA SER A 48 -10.05 14.82 -9.93
C SER A 48 -9.88 13.96 -11.20
N VAL A 49 -10.04 14.57 -12.38
CA VAL A 49 -9.90 13.85 -13.66
C VAL A 49 -8.46 13.38 -13.87
N ASN A 50 -7.48 14.27 -13.66
CA ASN A 50 -6.06 13.91 -13.81
C ASN A 50 -5.61 12.87 -12.78
N TRP A 51 -6.14 12.92 -11.56
CA TRP A 51 -5.88 11.91 -10.53
C TRP A 51 -6.37 10.52 -10.94
N LEU A 52 -7.63 10.41 -11.40
CA LEU A 52 -8.20 9.15 -11.86
C LEU A 52 -7.45 8.59 -13.06
N LEU A 53 -7.03 9.46 -13.98
CA LEU A 53 -6.25 9.10 -15.15
C LEU A 53 -4.86 8.56 -14.76
N ALA A 54 -4.14 9.26 -13.89
CA ALA A 54 -2.84 8.82 -13.38
C ALA A 54 -2.94 7.49 -12.62
N ASP A 55 -3.94 7.34 -11.75
CA ASP A 55 -4.22 6.11 -11.02
C ASP A 55 -4.56 4.94 -11.96
N ALA A 56 -5.36 5.16 -13.01
CA ALA A 56 -5.65 4.13 -14.00
C ALA A 56 -4.40 3.71 -14.80
N VAL A 57 -3.59 4.68 -15.24
CA VAL A 57 -2.34 4.42 -15.97
C VAL A 57 -1.35 3.64 -15.09
N LEU A 58 -1.17 4.06 -13.84
CA LEU A 58 -0.27 3.38 -12.91
C LEU A 58 -0.70 1.95 -12.61
N ARG A 59 -2.01 1.67 -12.46
CA ARG A 59 -2.51 0.29 -12.29
C ARG A 59 -2.20 -0.59 -13.49
N ARG A 60 -2.42 -0.08 -14.70
CA ARG A 60 -2.13 -0.81 -15.94
C ARG A 60 -0.63 -1.07 -16.11
N LEU A 61 0.20 -0.10 -15.74
CA LEU A 61 1.66 -0.26 -15.79
C LEU A 61 2.15 -1.28 -14.76
N ASP A 62 1.62 -1.28 -13.54
CA ASP A 62 1.99 -2.27 -12.51
C ASP A 62 1.56 -3.70 -12.94
N GLU A 63 0.36 -3.85 -13.51
CA GLU A 63 -0.13 -5.13 -14.07
C GLU A 63 0.77 -5.68 -15.19
N VAL A 64 1.32 -4.82 -16.05
CA VAL A 64 2.05 -5.23 -17.26
C VAL A 64 3.57 -5.30 -17.03
N ALA A 65 4.12 -4.41 -16.23
CA ALA A 65 5.57 -4.18 -16.11
C ALA A 65 6.13 -4.35 -14.69
N GLY A 66 5.28 -4.42 -13.65
CA GLY A 66 5.72 -4.49 -12.26
C GLY A 66 6.63 -5.69 -11.94
N GLU A 67 6.39 -6.83 -12.60
CA GLU A 67 7.20 -8.05 -12.39
C GLU A 67 8.46 -8.12 -13.27
N ARG A 68 8.60 -7.26 -14.29
CA ARG A 68 9.70 -7.32 -15.28
C ARG A 68 10.76 -6.24 -15.07
N SER A 69 10.51 -5.24 -14.23
CA SER A 69 11.43 -4.13 -14.03
C SER A 69 12.38 -4.37 -12.84
N PRO A 70 13.70 -4.19 -13.01
CA PRO A 70 14.68 -4.35 -11.94
C PRO A 70 14.63 -3.24 -10.88
N MET A 71 14.00 -2.08 -11.16
CA MET A 71 13.81 -0.98 -10.20
C MET A 71 12.39 -0.39 -10.31
N PRO A 72 11.36 -1.10 -9.79
CA PRO A 72 9.97 -0.66 -9.89
C PRO A 72 9.69 0.63 -9.09
N TRP A 73 10.50 0.93 -8.07
CA TRP A 73 10.38 2.14 -7.25
C TRP A 73 10.60 3.46 -8.02
N LEU A 74 11.43 3.43 -9.09
CA LEU A 74 11.76 4.59 -9.91
C LEU A 74 11.13 4.52 -11.30
N THR A 75 11.11 3.33 -11.91
CA THR A 75 10.62 3.14 -13.28
C THR A 75 9.11 3.29 -13.39
N VAL A 76 8.34 2.75 -12.44
CA VAL A 76 6.87 2.83 -12.46
C VAL A 76 6.36 4.27 -12.33
N PRO A 77 6.81 5.11 -11.38
CA PRO A 77 6.34 6.49 -11.29
C PRO A 77 6.81 7.36 -12.46
N LEU A 78 8.03 7.16 -12.98
CA LEU A 78 8.51 7.92 -14.14
C LEU A 78 7.78 7.56 -15.43
N MET A 79 7.60 6.26 -15.72
CA MET A 79 6.81 5.82 -16.86
C MET A 79 5.35 6.24 -16.69
N GLY A 80 4.78 6.08 -15.50
CA GLY A 80 3.43 6.52 -15.18
C GLY A 80 3.24 8.02 -15.41
N ALA A 81 4.19 8.85 -14.98
CA ALA A 81 4.16 10.29 -15.22
C ALA A 81 4.22 10.61 -16.72
N CYS A 82 5.10 9.96 -17.49
CA CYS A 82 5.19 10.18 -18.94
C CYS A 82 3.91 9.76 -19.68
N PHE A 83 3.34 8.59 -19.34
CA PHE A 83 2.12 8.10 -19.98
C PHE A 83 0.87 8.88 -19.56
N ALA A 84 0.80 9.34 -18.32
CA ALA A 84 -0.32 10.15 -17.82
C ALA A 84 -0.24 11.61 -18.29
N ALA A 85 0.96 12.17 -18.48
CA ALA A 85 1.14 13.58 -18.82
C ALA A 85 0.52 13.97 -20.17
N VAL A 86 0.53 13.08 -21.16
CA VAL A 86 -0.07 13.37 -22.49
C VAL A 86 -1.58 13.59 -22.39
N PRO A 87 -2.38 12.61 -21.90
CA PRO A 87 -3.82 12.81 -21.74
C PRO A 87 -4.15 13.88 -20.67
N ALA A 88 -3.35 14.01 -19.60
CA ALA A 88 -3.56 15.05 -18.59
C ALA A 88 -3.38 16.47 -19.15
N THR A 89 -2.43 16.67 -20.08
CA THR A 89 -2.25 17.95 -20.77
C THR A 89 -3.46 18.29 -21.63
N GLY A 90 -4.04 17.29 -22.30
CA GLY A 90 -5.29 17.45 -23.05
C GLY A 90 -6.46 17.88 -22.16
N VAL A 91 -6.59 17.28 -20.96
CA VAL A 91 -7.62 17.67 -19.97
C VAL A 91 -7.46 19.13 -19.55
N VAL A 92 -6.24 19.58 -19.25
CA VAL A 92 -5.98 20.97 -18.85
C VAL A 92 -6.25 21.94 -20.01
N ALA A 93 -5.80 21.61 -21.23
CA ALA A 93 -6.04 22.44 -22.41
C ALA A 93 -7.54 22.60 -22.70
N LEU A 94 -8.29 21.50 -22.63
CA LEU A 94 -9.75 21.51 -22.81
C LEU A 94 -10.44 22.30 -21.70
N ALA A 95 -10.04 22.12 -20.45
CA ALA A 95 -10.61 22.84 -19.31
C ALA A 95 -10.39 24.35 -19.43
N ASN A 96 -9.21 24.80 -19.87
CA ASN A 96 -8.91 26.21 -20.16
C ASN A 96 -9.83 26.78 -21.26
N GLY A 97 -9.98 26.03 -22.37
CA GLY A 97 -10.87 26.42 -23.48
C GLY A 97 -12.33 26.55 -23.05
N LEU A 98 -12.84 25.59 -22.28
CA LEU A 98 -14.22 25.59 -21.79
C LEU A 98 -14.49 26.64 -20.71
N SER A 99 -13.46 27.02 -19.95
CA SER A 99 -13.58 27.99 -18.86
C SER A 99 -13.41 29.44 -19.32
N GLY A 100 -13.23 29.68 -20.63
CA GLY A 100 -13.04 31.02 -21.20
C GLY A 100 -11.65 31.63 -20.95
N ILE A 101 -10.71 30.86 -20.39
CA ILE A 101 -9.30 31.26 -20.23
C ILE A 101 -8.59 31.33 -21.60
N GLY A 102 -9.08 30.55 -22.57
CA GLY A 102 -8.52 30.45 -23.91
C GLY A 102 -7.71 29.18 -24.12
N TRP A 103 -7.43 28.87 -25.39
CA TRP A 103 -6.60 27.72 -25.74
C TRP A 103 -5.12 28.04 -25.49
N PRO A 104 -4.33 27.09 -24.98
CA PRO A 104 -2.91 27.32 -24.73
C PRO A 104 -2.13 27.45 -26.05
N ASP A 105 -1.49 28.60 -26.25
CA ASP A 105 -0.65 28.86 -27.44
C ASP A 105 0.63 28.01 -27.44
N GLU A 106 1.16 27.69 -26.26
CA GLU A 106 2.37 26.87 -26.08
C GLU A 106 2.07 25.53 -25.39
N VAL A 107 1.49 24.60 -26.15
CA VAL A 107 1.11 23.26 -25.66
C VAL A 107 2.32 22.48 -25.10
N VAL A 108 3.52 22.69 -25.65
CA VAL A 108 4.76 22.04 -25.18
C VAL A 108 5.15 22.53 -23.79
N VAL A 109 5.04 23.83 -23.51
CA VAL A 109 5.30 24.40 -22.19
C VAL A 109 4.23 23.96 -21.19
N LEU A 110 2.96 23.88 -21.62
CA LEU A 110 1.90 23.33 -20.79
C LEU A 110 2.17 21.87 -20.42
N PHE A 111 2.58 21.05 -21.39
CA PHE A 111 2.98 19.65 -21.17
C PHE A 111 4.12 19.56 -20.14
N GLY A 112 5.17 20.37 -20.29
CA GLY A 112 6.28 20.40 -19.33
C GLY A 112 5.84 20.75 -17.91
N ARG A 113 4.92 21.71 -17.75
CA ARG A 113 4.35 22.09 -16.44
C ARG A 113 3.50 20.97 -15.84
N VAL A 114 2.65 20.33 -16.66
CA VAL A 114 1.80 19.21 -16.22
C VAL A 114 2.65 18.01 -15.82
N LEU A 115 3.66 17.65 -16.62
CA LEU A 115 4.62 16.60 -16.32
C LEU A 115 5.36 16.87 -15.01
N LEU A 116 5.85 18.11 -14.83
CA LEU A 116 6.57 18.50 -13.62
C LEU A 116 5.68 18.44 -12.38
N LEU A 117 4.43 18.90 -12.46
CA LEU A 117 3.46 18.79 -11.35
C LEU A 117 3.12 17.33 -11.04
N LEU A 118 2.88 16.52 -12.06
CA LEU A 118 2.61 15.09 -11.89
C LEU A 118 3.81 14.38 -11.26
N ALA A 119 5.03 14.67 -11.72
CA ALA A 119 6.25 14.12 -11.14
C ALA A 119 6.46 14.61 -9.70
N ALA A 120 6.29 15.90 -9.42
CA ALA A 120 6.46 16.49 -8.09
C ALA A 120 5.46 15.95 -7.06
N ILE A 121 4.26 15.54 -7.47
CA ILE A 121 3.27 14.91 -6.60
C ILE A 121 3.49 13.40 -6.50
N SER A 122 3.75 12.73 -7.63
CA SER A 122 3.84 11.28 -7.70
C SER A 122 5.14 10.75 -7.08
N LEU A 123 6.27 11.44 -7.24
CA LEU A 123 7.54 11.01 -6.65
C LEU A 123 7.47 10.94 -5.13
N PRO A 124 7.10 12.00 -4.38
CA PRO A 124 7.06 11.95 -2.93
C PRO A 124 6.04 10.95 -2.40
N VAL A 125 4.87 10.82 -3.03
CA VAL A 125 3.87 9.82 -2.61
C VAL A 125 4.43 8.41 -2.79
N TYR A 126 5.05 8.13 -3.94
CA TYR A 126 5.57 6.80 -4.25
C TYR A 126 6.84 6.46 -3.45
N THR A 127 7.75 7.43 -3.25
CA THR A 127 8.97 7.25 -2.46
C THR A 127 8.69 7.24 -0.97
N TRP A 128 7.67 7.95 -0.49
CA TRP A 128 7.26 7.89 0.93
C TRP A 128 6.70 6.53 1.28
N GLU A 129 5.84 5.95 0.44
CA GLU A 129 5.35 4.58 0.62
C GLU A 129 6.49 3.56 0.56
N ASP A 130 7.39 3.63 -0.43
CA ASP A 130 8.54 2.71 -0.57
C ASP A 130 9.58 2.87 0.57
N MET A 131 9.88 4.10 0.99
CA MET A 131 10.85 4.38 2.05
C MET A 131 10.34 3.94 3.43
N GLN A 132 9.05 4.18 3.73
CA GLN A 132 8.43 3.67 4.96
C GLN A 132 8.40 2.14 5.00
N GLU A 133 8.22 1.50 3.85
CA GLU A 133 8.27 0.03 3.71
C GLU A 133 9.69 -0.53 3.86
N ARG A 134 10.72 0.16 3.34
CA ARG A 134 12.14 -0.24 3.47
C ARG A 134 12.68 -0.09 4.88
N ILE A 135 12.38 1.03 5.54
CA ILE A 135 12.79 1.26 6.94
C ILE A 135 12.13 0.23 7.86
N ALA A 136 10.87 -0.16 7.58
CA ALA A 136 10.14 -1.15 8.37
C ALA A 136 10.54 -2.61 8.08
N ALA A 137 11.15 -2.89 6.93
CA ALA A 137 11.62 -4.21 6.55
C ALA A 137 13.10 -4.45 6.89
N MET A 138 13.84 -3.42 7.30
CA MET A 138 15.22 -3.58 7.78
C MET A 138 15.17 -4.37 9.10
N PRO A 139 15.83 -5.54 9.18
CA PRO A 139 16.05 -6.21 10.45
C PRO A 139 16.85 -5.25 11.33
N GLU A 140 16.37 -4.95 12.53
CA GLU A 140 17.20 -4.31 13.53
C GLU A 140 18.45 -5.17 13.70
N SER A 141 19.61 -4.59 13.42
CA SER A 141 20.87 -5.31 13.25
C SER A 141 21.25 -6.02 14.55
N ALA A 142 20.86 -7.28 14.68
CA ALA A 142 21.40 -8.20 15.66
C ALA A 142 22.82 -8.64 15.22
N PRO A 143 23.77 -8.78 16.15
CA PRO A 143 25.18 -9.04 15.85
C PRO A 143 25.37 -10.40 15.15
N PRO A 144 26.47 -10.58 14.38
CA PRO A 144 26.67 -11.76 13.56
C PRO A 144 26.79 -13.01 14.44
N LYS A 145 25.78 -13.89 14.40
CA LYS A 145 25.92 -15.25 14.91
C LYS A 145 26.77 -16.04 13.91
N SER A 146 27.99 -16.33 14.34
CA SER A 146 28.96 -17.23 13.73
C SER A 146 28.27 -18.49 13.21
N ALA A 147 28.51 -18.78 11.93
CA ALA A 147 28.18 -20.06 11.33
C ALA A 147 29.03 -21.17 11.97
N SER A 148 28.37 -22.19 12.50
CA SER A 148 28.94 -23.53 12.65
C SER A 148 27.95 -24.51 12.06
N SER A 149 28.33 -25.04 10.90
CA SER A 149 27.70 -26.14 10.18
C SER A 149 28.03 -27.46 10.87
N VAL A 150 27.03 -28.20 11.33
CA VAL A 150 27.02 -29.67 11.31
C VAL A 150 25.61 -30.13 10.95
N ALA A 151 25.51 -30.86 9.85
CA ALA A 151 24.27 -31.34 9.26
C ALA A 151 23.68 -32.55 10.01
N GLN A 152 22.34 -32.60 10.05
CA GLN A 152 21.43 -33.74 10.29
C GLN A 152 21.28 -34.25 11.74
N PRO A 153 20.50 -33.51 12.56
CA PRO A 153 19.22 -34.01 13.12
C PRO A 153 18.03 -33.01 12.95
N GLU A 154 18.02 -32.23 11.88
CA GLU A 154 17.22 -30.99 11.76
C GLU A 154 15.69 -31.16 11.71
N GLU A 155 15.14 -32.29 11.22
CA GLU A 155 13.67 -32.41 11.08
C GLU A 155 12.91 -32.68 12.39
N MET A 156 13.53 -33.38 13.34
CA MET A 156 12.91 -33.63 14.66
C MET A 156 13.07 -32.42 15.58
N GLU A 157 14.25 -31.77 15.53
CA GLU A 157 14.52 -30.53 16.27
C GLU A 157 13.68 -29.36 15.73
N ALA A 158 13.46 -29.24 14.41
CA ALA A 158 12.60 -28.20 13.85
C ALA A 158 11.11 -28.36 14.26
N ARG A 159 10.60 -29.60 14.32
CA ARG A 159 9.23 -29.89 14.82
C ARG A 159 9.10 -29.60 16.31
N GLN A 160 10.11 -29.97 17.10
CA GLN A 160 10.14 -29.67 18.54
C GLN A 160 10.28 -28.18 18.82
N ALA A 161 11.16 -27.47 18.11
CA ALA A 161 11.33 -26.02 18.21
C ALA A 161 10.06 -25.25 17.82
N GLY A 162 9.36 -25.69 16.77
CA GLY A 162 8.06 -25.13 16.38
C GLY A 162 6.99 -25.34 17.47
N THR A 163 6.94 -26.52 18.08
CA THR A 163 5.99 -26.82 19.17
C THR A 163 6.28 -25.98 20.42
N VAL A 164 7.55 -25.81 20.77
CA VAL A 164 7.97 -24.94 21.90
C VAL A 164 7.60 -23.49 21.63
N GLY A 165 7.88 -22.96 20.43
CA GLY A 165 7.50 -21.59 20.05
C GLY A 165 6.00 -21.34 20.19
N GLN A 166 5.18 -22.25 19.66
CA GLN A 166 3.72 -22.18 19.78
C GLN A 166 3.25 -22.22 21.24
N SER A 167 3.88 -23.03 22.09
CA SER A 167 3.55 -23.11 23.53
C SER A 167 3.87 -21.81 24.28
N LEU A 168 4.99 -21.14 23.95
CA LEU A 168 5.35 -19.85 24.52
C LEU A 168 4.35 -18.77 24.12
N PHE A 169 3.93 -18.76 22.86
CA PHE A 169 2.89 -17.85 22.38
C PHE A 169 1.57 -18.09 23.13
N ALA A 170 1.13 -19.36 23.21
CA ALA A 170 -0.11 -19.74 23.87
C ALA A 170 -0.12 -19.41 25.37
N ALA A 171 1.03 -19.47 26.05
CA ALA A 171 1.16 -19.10 27.46
C ALA A 171 0.87 -17.62 27.76
N ARG A 172 0.87 -16.74 26.73
CA ARG A 172 0.54 -15.31 26.88
C ARG A 172 -0.95 -15.02 26.74
N LEU A 173 -1.75 -16.00 26.33
CA LEU A 173 -3.20 -15.85 26.20
C LEU A 173 -3.88 -16.04 27.55
N SER A 174 -4.94 -15.28 27.80
CA SER A 174 -5.72 -15.35 29.04
C SER A 174 -6.47 -16.68 29.17
N ALA A 175 -6.75 -17.34 28.04
CA ALA A 175 -7.33 -18.67 27.97
C ALA A 175 -6.69 -19.49 26.84
N PRO A 176 -6.77 -20.83 26.89
CA PRO A 176 -6.43 -21.66 25.73
C PRO A 176 -7.18 -21.18 24.50
N LEU A 177 -6.53 -21.18 23.33
CA LEU A 177 -7.16 -20.80 22.06
C LEU A 177 -8.44 -21.61 21.87
N GLY A 178 -9.59 -20.93 21.94
CA GLY A 178 -10.91 -21.54 21.75
C GLY A 178 -11.20 -21.94 20.30
N GLY A 179 -10.21 -21.87 19.41
CA GLY A 179 -10.37 -22.13 17.99
C GLY A 179 -9.09 -21.90 17.19
N GLN A 180 -9.22 -21.90 15.86
CA GLN A 180 -8.10 -21.73 14.94
C GLN A 180 -7.58 -20.29 14.98
N LEU A 181 -6.25 -20.13 15.09
CA LEU A 181 -5.60 -18.84 14.95
C LEU A 181 -5.70 -18.36 13.50
N LEU A 182 -6.18 -17.14 13.29
CA LEU A 182 -6.42 -16.58 11.95
C LEU A 182 -5.31 -15.59 11.58
N CYS A 183 -5.12 -14.57 12.41
CA CYS A 183 -4.13 -13.53 12.17
C CYS A 183 -3.77 -12.78 13.46
N LEU A 184 -2.64 -12.07 13.41
CA LEU A 184 -2.21 -11.13 14.43
C LEU A 184 -2.20 -9.73 13.84
N GLU A 185 -2.72 -8.78 14.59
CA GLU A 185 -2.76 -7.36 14.23
C GLU A 185 -2.03 -6.55 15.30
N MET A 186 -1.05 -5.74 14.88
CA MET A 186 -0.33 -4.84 15.78
C MET A 186 -1.17 -3.61 16.12
N GLN A 187 -1.45 -3.41 17.40
CA GLN A 187 -2.08 -2.21 17.94
C GLN A 187 -1.14 -1.57 18.98
N ASP A 188 -0.41 -0.54 18.55
CA ASP A 188 0.63 0.14 19.34
C ASP A 188 1.71 -0.81 19.87
N HIS A 189 1.61 -1.20 21.14
CA HIS A 189 2.53 -2.11 21.82
C HIS A 189 1.91 -3.47 22.16
N TYR A 190 0.68 -3.72 21.69
CA TYR A 190 -0.06 -4.94 21.92
C TYR A 190 -0.38 -5.66 20.61
N LEU A 191 -0.41 -6.99 20.65
CA LEU A 191 -0.89 -7.79 19.53
C LEU A 191 -2.34 -8.18 19.79
N LYS A 192 -3.22 -7.79 18.87
CA LYS A 192 -4.56 -8.34 18.78
C LYS A 192 -4.47 -9.68 18.08
N VAL A 193 -4.71 -10.74 18.85
CA VAL A 193 -4.75 -12.12 18.39
C VAL A 193 -6.16 -12.40 17.93
N HIS A 194 -6.34 -12.67 16.63
CA HIS A 194 -7.65 -13.04 16.10
C HIS A 194 -7.72 -14.54 15.87
N HIS A 195 -8.77 -15.17 16.40
CA HIS A 195 -9.05 -16.60 16.27
C HIS A 195 -10.52 -16.82 15.89
N SER A 196 -10.90 -18.05 15.52
CA SER A 196 -12.28 -18.33 15.06
C SER A 196 -13.35 -18.08 16.12
N ALA A 197 -13.01 -18.21 17.41
CA ALA A 197 -13.92 -17.94 18.52
C ALA A 197 -13.96 -16.46 18.97
N GLY A 198 -13.13 -15.57 18.42
CA GLY A 198 -13.06 -14.17 18.86
C GLY A 198 -11.70 -13.51 18.66
N SER A 199 -11.39 -12.52 19.51
CA SER A 199 -10.09 -11.87 19.51
C SER A 199 -9.68 -11.48 20.93
N GLU A 200 -8.39 -11.58 21.23
CA GLU A 200 -7.82 -11.18 22.51
C GLU A 200 -6.61 -10.24 22.29
N MET A 201 -6.27 -9.43 23.29
CA MET A 201 -5.10 -8.54 23.26
C MET A 201 -4.00 -9.08 24.17
N ILE A 202 -2.78 -9.23 23.63
CA ILE A 202 -1.62 -9.66 24.41
C ILE A 202 -0.48 -8.64 24.33
N LEU A 203 0.30 -8.54 25.40
CA LEU A 203 1.55 -7.78 25.40
C LEU A 203 2.65 -8.65 24.77
N CYS A 204 2.89 -8.46 23.48
CA CYS A 204 3.91 -9.18 22.72
C CYS A 204 4.37 -8.33 21.54
N ARG A 205 5.62 -8.47 21.12
CA ARG A 205 6.12 -7.80 19.91
C ARG A 205 5.84 -8.67 18.70
N MET A 206 5.53 -8.04 17.56
CA MET A 206 5.28 -8.76 16.30
C MET A 206 6.44 -9.70 15.92
N GLU A 207 7.69 -9.29 16.13
CA GLU A 207 8.87 -10.09 15.79
C GLU A 207 9.00 -11.36 16.63
N ASP A 208 8.69 -11.28 17.92
CA ASP A 208 8.71 -12.44 18.81
C ASP A 208 7.58 -13.40 18.43
N ALA A 209 6.38 -12.88 18.17
CA ALA A 209 5.26 -13.68 17.70
C ALA A 209 5.54 -14.36 16.35
N VAL A 210 6.18 -13.67 15.40
CA VAL A 210 6.58 -14.24 14.11
C VAL A 210 7.61 -15.35 14.28
N ARG A 211 8.56 -15.19 15.21
CA ARG A 211 9.56 -16.23 15.52
C ARG A 211 8.91 -17.47 16.15
N GLU A 212 7.96 -17.25 17.06
CA GLU A 212 7.26 -18.31 17.79
C GLU A 212 6.24 -19.06 16.92
N LEU A 213 5.59 -18.35 15.99
CA LEU A 213 4.53 -18.89 15.11
C LEU A 213 5.01 -19.17 13.68
N GLY A 214 6.30 -19.05 13.38
CA GLY A 214 6.83 -19.11 12.01
C GLY A 214 6.51 -20.41 11.26
N SER A 215 6.19 -21.50 11.96
CA SER A 215 5.74 -22.77 11.36
C SER A 215 4.27 -22.78 10.92
N LEU A 216 3.44 -21.88 11.48
CA LEU A 216 1.99 -21.84 11.28
C LEU A 216 1.55 -20.80 10.24
N GLY A 217 2.44 -19.91 9.82
CA GLY A 217 2.06 -18.77 9.00
C GLY A 217 3.18 -17.78 8.80
N GLN A 218 2.87 -16.65 8.16
CA GLN A 218 3.85 -15.68 7.70
C GLN A 218 3.46 -14.25 8.02
N ARG A 219 4.48 -13.40 8.15
CA ARG A 219 4.29 -11.95 8.25
C ARG A 219 3.94 -11.41 6.88
N VAL A 220 2.79 -10.76 6.75
CA VAL A 220 2.27 -10.24 5.48
C VAL A 220 2.37 -8.72 5.40
N HIS A 221 2.51 -8.08 6.56
CA HIS A 221 2.71 -6.64 6.70
C HIS A 221 3.47 -6.34 8.00
N ARG A 222 4.00 -5.12 8.15
CA ARG A 222 4.65 -4.73 9.41
C ARG A 222 3.73 -4.88 10.64
N SER A 223 2.42 -4.69 10.43
CA SER A 223 1.39 -4.77 11.47
C SER A 223 0.57 -6.05 11.40
N TRP A 224 0.88 -6.98 10.49
CA TRP A 224 0.08 -8.19 10.29
C TRP A 224 0.91 -9.45 10.11
N TRP A 225 0.50 -10.49 10.84
CA TRP A 225 0.88 -11.87 10.60
C TRP A 225 -0.39 -12.69 10.32
N VAL A 226 -0.33 -13.66 9.42
CA VAL A 226 -1.47 -14.46 9.00
C VAL A 226 -1.10 -15.94 9.07
N ALA A 227 -2.01 -16.77 9.59
CA ALA A 227 -1.85 -18.22 9.59
C ALA A 227 -2.08 -18.79 8.18
N ALA A 228 -1.27 -19.77 7.77
CA ALA A 228 -1.34 -20.36 6.44
C ALA A 228 -2.73 -20.95 6.14
N ASP A 229 -3.27 -21.70 7.10
CA ASP A 229 -4.57 -22.36 7.01
C ASP A 229 -5.75 -21.39 7.08
N ALA A 230 -5.50 -20.10 7.38
CA ALA A 230 -6.52 -19.07 7.45
C ALA A 230 -6.68 -18.30 6.14
N VAL A 231 -5.78 -18.49 5.16
CA VAL A 231 -5.85 -17.80 3.87
C VAL A 231 -6.89 -18.47 2.97
N ASP A 232 -7.92 -17.71 2.62
CA ASP A 232 -9.00 -18.17 1.73
C ASP A 232 -8.84 -17.63 0.29
N GLY A 233 -8.11 -16.53 0.10
CA GLY A 233 -7.79 -16.04 -1.23
C GLY A 233 -7.03 -14.73 -1.26
N VAL A 234 -6.82 -14.21 -2.47
CA VAL A 234 -6.11 -12.97 -2.74
C VAL A 234 -7.01 -12.01 -3.49
N GLU A 235 -7.11 -10.79 -3.01
CA GLU A 235 -7.82 -9.70 -3.67
C GLU A 235 -6.83 -8.58 -4.06
N ARG A 236 -6.99 -8.02 -5.25
CA ARG A 236 -6.27 -6.81 -5.69
C ARG A 236 -7.19 -5.60 -5.61
N ASP A 237 -6.78 -4.58 -4.86
CA ASP A 237 -7.51 -3.32 -4.70
C ASP A 237 -6.66 -2.13 -5.15
N GLY A 238 -6.68 -1.85 -6.46
CA GLY A 238 -5.80 -0.85 -7.07
C GLY A 238 -4.35 -1.33 -7.03
N GLN A 239 -3.47 -0.56 -6.39
CA GLN A 239 -2.06 -0.94 -6.19
C GLN A 239 -1.82 -1.85 -4.96
N ARG A 240 -2.85 -2.07 -4.14
CA ARG A 240 -2.75 -2.84 -2.90
C ARG A 240 -3.15 -4.29 -3.14
N ILE A 241 -2.40 -5.19 -2.55
CA ILE A 241 -2.74 -6.62 -2.47
C ILE A 241 -3.33 -6.85 -1.07
N LEU A 242 -4.43 -7.57 -1.00
CA LEU A 242 -5.14 -7.94 0.22
C LEU A 242 -5.25 -9.47 0.27
N LEU A 243 -4.97 -10.08 1.40
CA LEU A 243 -5.34 -11.47 1.66
C LEU A 243 -6.75 -11.49 2.24
N ARG A 244 -7.62 -12.33 1.67
CA ARG A 244 -8.91 -12.67 2.25
C ARG A 244 -8.72 -13.86 3.18
N LEU A 245 -9.15 -13.73 4.42
CA LEU A 245 -9.10 -14.80 5.41
C LEU A 245 -10.41 -15.59 5.43
N ALA A 246 -10.38 -16.77 6.06
CA ALA A 246 -11.53 -17.68 6.20
C ALA A 246 -12.77 -17.07 6.87
N ASP A 247 -12.63 -15.93 7.54
CA ASP A 247 -13.71 -15.18 8.18
C ASP A 247 -14.05 -13.87 7.47
N ASP A 248 -13.75 -13.79 6.17
CA ASP A 248 -13.94 -12.64 5.27
C ASP A 248 -13.12 -11.40 5.61
N ARG A 249 -12.24 -11.43 6.63
CA ARG A 249 -11.34 -10.31 6.91
C ARG A 249 -10.36 -10.10 5.75
N ARG A 250 -10.04 -8.83 5.49
CA ARG A 250 -9.08 -8.44 4.45
C ARG A 250 -7.83 -7.84 5.07
N VAL A 251 -6.71 -8.53 4.92
CA VAL A 251 -5.43 -8.15 5.50
C VAL A 251 -4.52 -7.56 4.42
N PRO A 252 -3.97 -6.35 4.58
CA PRO A 252 -3.08 -5.77 3.60
C PRO A 252 -1.75 -6.50 3.50
N VAL A 253 -1.23 -6.65 2.29
CA VAL A 253 0.09 -7.22 2.01
C VAL A 253 1.07 -6.11 1.65
N GLY A 254 2.11 -5.94 2.46
CA GLY A 254 3.19 -4.99 2.20
C GLY A 254 4.07 -5.42 1.02
N ARG A 255 4.60 -4.47 0.24
CA ARG A 255 5.35 -4.80 -0.99
C ARG A 255 6.58 -5.66 -0.71
N SER A 256 7.31 -5.38 0.37
CA SER A 256 8.49 -6.15 0.80
C SER A 256 8.19 -7.63 1.08
N TYR A 257 6.96 -7.96 1.52
CA TYR A 257 6.55 -9.33 1.84
C TYR A 257 6.02 -10.10 0.62
N ARG A 258 5.70 -9.42 -0.49
CA ARG A 258 5.12 -10.06 -1.69
C ARG A 258 6.01 -11.14 -2.27
N ARG A 259 7.34 -10.95 -2.25
CA ARG A 259 8.29 -11.93 -2.80
C ARG A 259 8.26 -13.24 -2.02
N GLU A 260 8.28 -13.16 -0.69
CA GLU A 260 8.22 -14.33 0.20
C GLU A 260 6.86 -15.02 0.10
N LEU A 261 5.77 -14.25 0.11
CA LEU A 261 4.40 -14.80 -0.02
C LEU A 261 4.15 -15.45 -1.38
N LYS A 262 4.69 -14.89 -2.47
CA LYS A 262 4.62 -15.52 -3.80
C LYS A 262 5.42 -16.81 -3.84
N ALA A 263 6.60 -16.85 -3.22
CA ALA A 263 7.39 -18.08 -3.10
C ALA A 263 6.67 -19.15 -2.26
N ALA A 264 5.88 -18.73 -1.27
CA ALA A 264 5.04 -19.59 -0.46
C ALA A 264 3.73 -20.04 -1.15
N GLY A 265 3.43 -19.52 -2.36
CA GLY A 265 2.22 -19.84 -3.11
C GLY A 265 0.95 -19.13 -2.62
N TRP A 266 1.08 -18.05 -1.86
CA TRP A 266 -0.05 -17.30 -1.30
C TRP A 266 -0.55 -16.19 -2.24
N LEU A 267 0.19 -15.85 -3.30
CA LEU A 267 -0.04 -14.72 -4.22
C LEU A 267 0.02 -15.13 -5.69
#